data_AF-A0A7S2UD40-F1
#
_entry.id   AF-A0A7S2UD40-F1
#
_cell.length_a   1.000
_cell.length_b   1.000
_cell.length_c   1.000
_cell.angle_alpha   90.00
_cell.angle_beta   90.00
_cell.angle_gamma   90.00
#
_symmetry.space_group_name_H-M   'P 1'
#
loop_
_entity.id
_entity.type
_entity.pdbx_description
1 polymer ?
#
loop_
_entity_poly.entity_id
_entity_poly.type
_entity_poly.pdbx_seq_one_letter_code
_entity_poly.pdbx_strand_id
1 'polypeptide(L)'
;TTHEPNNNASPVVLFVVQEGETNTVDQRMLEFSLWERHGVPVVRMSLTRAATALELNENTGALTIKANDDDNIPFDREVSVVYFRAGYAPTDYPDGDDGIEWMARETMERSRATKCPCLGYHLAGTKKVQQELARPGVLERFFFPEEQPLVDGMREAFA
;
A
#
# COMPACT_ATOMS: atom_id res chain seq x y z
N THR A 1 -6.06 -4.24 27.62
CA THR A 1 -4.62 -4.28 27.88
C THR A 1 -3.93 -3.93 26.58
N THR A 2 -3.30 -2.76 26.51
CA THR A 2 -2.54 -2.34 25.33
C THR A 2 -1.33 -3.25 25.19
N HIS A 3 -1.35 -4.16 24.22
CA HIS A 3 -0.18 -4.95 23.87
C HIS A 3 0.82 -4.01 23.21
N GLU A 4 1.91 -3.68 23.91
CA GLU A 4 3.05 -3.04 23.26
C GLU A 4 3.66 -4.04 22.27
N PRO A 5 3.87 -3.66 21.00
CA PRO A 5 4.49 -4.56 20.03
C PRO A 5 5.86 -5.00 20.55
N ASN A 6 6.22 -6.24 20.25
CA ASN A 6 7.50 -6.79 20.69
C ASN A 6 8.64 -6.01 19.99
N ASN A 7 9.21 -5.03 20.70
CA ASN A 7 10.18 -4.06 20.16
C ASN A 7 11.51 -4.71 19.69
N ASN A 8 11.66 -6.02 19.90
CA ASN A 8 12.78 -6.84 19.44
C ASN A 8 12.52 -7.59 18.12
N ALA A 9 11.31 -7.50 17.57
CA ALA A 9 10.93 -8.23 16.37
C ALA A 9 11.05 -7.34 15.13
N SER A 10 11.78 -7.80 14.11
CA SER A 10 11.92 -7.05 12.86
C SER A 10 10.55 -6.78 12.23
N PRO A 11 10.32 -5.55 11.72
CA PRO A 11 9.06 -5.18 11.09
C PRO A 11 8.85 -5.97 9.80
N VAL A 12 7.60 -6.04 9.36
CA VAL A 12 7.18 -6.78 8.16
C VAL A 12 6.82 -5.81 7.03
N VAL A 13 6.79 -6.35 5.80
CA VAL A 13 6.11 -5.74 4.65
C VAL A 13 4.77 -6.44 4.45
N LEU A 14 3.69 -5.67 4.41
CA LEU A 14 2.34 -6.16 4.15
C LEU A 14 2.04 -6.11 2.66
N PHE A 15 1.78 -7.25 2.03
CA PHE A 15 1.27 -7.33 0.66
C PHE A 15 -0.26 -7.44 0.72
N VAL A 16 -0.94 -6.38 0.26
CA VAL A 16 -2.40 -6.38 0.10
C VAL A 16 -2.72 -7.00 -1.25
N VAL A 17 -3.34 -8.19 -1.24
CA VAL A 17 -3.58 -9.01 -2.46
C VAL A 17 -5.07 -9.25 -2.67
N GLN A 18 -5.46 -9.69 -3.86
CA GLN A 18 -6.86 -10.03 -4.14
C GLN A 18 -7.27 -11.29 -3.37
N GLU A 19 -8.55 -11.38 -3.01
CA GLU A 19 -9.11 -12.60 -2.41
C GLU A 19 -8.98 -13.75 -3.43
N GLY A 20 -8.38 -14.89 -3.01
CA GLY A 20 -8.15 -16.02 -3.90
C GLY A 20 -7.11 -15.81 -5.02
N GLU A 21 -6.21 -14.83 -4.89
CA GLU A 21 -5.15 -14.52 -5.87
C GLU A 21 -4.34 -15.77 -6.28
N THR A 22 -4.32 -16.07 -7.58
CA THR A 22 -3.58 -17.20 -8.15
C THR A 22 -2.30 -16.77 -8.87
N ASN A 23 -2.19 -15.50 -9.28
CA ASN A 23 -1.00 -14.93 -9.90
C ASN A 23 0.08 -14.58 -8.85
N THR A 24 0.58 -15.63 -8.22
CA THR A 24 1.54 -15.54 -7.11
C THR A 24 3.00 -15.50 -7.58
N VAL A 25 3.28 -15.81 -8.85
CA VAL A 25 4.66 -16.01 -9.33
C VAL A 25 5.47 -14.71 -9.30
N ASP A 26 4.93 -13.60 -9.82
CA ASP A 26 5.65 -12.33 -9.80
C ASP A 26 5.84 -11.82 -8.36
N GLN A 27 4.83 -12.00 -7.53
CA GLN A 27 4.81 -11.47 -6.17
C GLN A 27 5.76 -12.24 -5.26
N ARG A 28 5.85 -13.55 -5.46
CA ARG A 28 6.79 -14.43 -4.74
C ARG A 28 8.25 -14.08 -5.04
N MET A 29 8.58 -13.65 -6.26
CA MET A 29 9.96 -13.23 -6.56
C MET A 29 10.38 -12.00 -5.75
N LEU A 30 9.47 -11.04 -5.54
CA LEU A 30 9.72 -9.88 -4.68
C LEU A 30 9.84 -10.29 -3.21
N GLU A 31 8.95 -11.17 -2.74
CA GLU A 31 9.00 -11.72 -1.38
C GLU A 31 10.32 -12.47 -1.10
N PHE A 32 10.74 -13.37 -2.00
CA PHE A 32 12.04 -14.05 -1.88
C PHE A 32 13.20 -13.06 -1.89
N SER A 33 13.15 -12.04 -2.74
CA SER A 33 14.20 -11.02 -2.77
C SER A 33 14.29 -10.23 -1.46
N LEU A 34 13.14 -9.87 -0.87
CA LEU A 34 13.08 -9.20 0.44
C LEU A 34 13.65 -10.08 1.56
N TRP A 35 13.33 -11.37 1.54
CA TRP A 35 13.83 -12.30 2.55
C TRP A 35 15.33 -12.60 2.36
N GLU A 36 15.73 -13.09 1.18
CA GLU A 36 17.09 -13.59 0.93
C GLU A 36 18.15 -12.48 0.96
N ARG A 37 17.80 -11.27 0.51
CA ARG A 37 18.77 -10.16 0.42
C ARG A 37 18.71 -9.21 1.60
N HIS A 38 17.57 -9.11 2.27
CA HIS A 38 17.34 -8.09 3.31
C HIS A 38 16.85 -8.66 4.64
N GLY A 39 16.50 -9.95 4.72
CA GLY A 39 15.94 -10.56 5.93
C GLY A 39 14.59 -9.97 6.34
N VAL A 40 13.89 -9.34 5.40
CA VAL A 40 12.61 -8.66 5.67
C VAL A 40 11.45 -9.62 5.39
N PRO A 41 10.68 -10.01 6.40
CA PRO A 41 9.52 -10.88 6.22
C PRO A 41 8.37 -10.16 5.50
N VAL A 42 7.63 -10.92 4.70
CA VAL A 42 6.40 -10.47 4.04
C VAL A 42 5.21 -11.19 4.63
N VAL A 43 4.11 -10.46 4.84
CA VAL A 43 2.80 -11.03 5.16
C VAL A 43 1.82 -10.67 4.04
N ARG A 44 1.03 -11.64 3.60
CA ARG A 44 0.05 -11.47 2.51
C ARG A 44 -1.36 -11.57 3.08
N MET A 45 -2.23 -10.60 2.77
CA MET A 45 -3.66 -10.68 3.11
C MET A 45 -4.53 -9.85 2.17
N SER A 46 -5.80 -10.23 2.06
CA SER A 46 -6.81 -9.42 1.39
C SER A 46 -7.25 -8.24 2.25
N LEU A 47 -7.96 -7.28 1.65
CA LEU A 47 -8.59 -6.17 2.38
C LEU A 47 -9.61 -6.68 3.41
N THR A 48 -10.39 -7.69 3.05
CA THR A 48 -11.37 -8.35 3.92
C THR A 48 -10.69 -8.91 5.17
N ARG A 49 -9.57 -9.64 5.01
CA ARG A 49 -8.78 -10.15 6.14
C ARG A 49 -8.11 -9.03 6.93
N ALA A 50 -7.60 -8.02 6.25
CA ALA A 50 -6.93 -6.88 6.88
C ALA A 50 -7.87 -6.10 7.83
N ALA A 51 -9.17 -6.05 7.52
CA ALA A 51 -10.17 -5.36 8.34
C ALA A 51 -10.23 -5.88 9.79
N THR A 52 -9.94 -7.17 10.00
CA THR A 52 -9.95 -7.79 11.32
C THR A 52 -8.55 -8.07 11.87
N ALA A 53 -7.56 -8.28 10.99
CA ALA A 53 -6.20 -8.65 11.36
C ALA A 53 -5.28 -7.47 11.69
N LEU A 54 -5.61 -6.24 11.27
CA LEU A 54 -4.78 -5.07 11.53
C LEU A 54 -5.26 -4.28 12.76
N GLU A 55 -4.31 -3.67 13.45
CA GLU A 55 -4.56 -2.73 14.54
C GLU A 55 -3.73 -1.46 14.33
N LEU A 56 -4.40 -0.30 14.43
CA LEU A 56 -3.73 0.99 14.44
C LEU A 56 -3.62 1.47 15.89
N ASN A 57 -2.40 1.71 16.34
CA ASN A 57 -2.16 2.43 17.57
C ASN A 57 -2.34 3.94 17.33
N GLU A 58 -3.47 4.49 17.76
CA GLU A 58 -3.85 5.90 17.53
C GLU A 58 -2.87 6.93 18.11
N ASN A 59 -2.12 6.57 19.15
CA ASN A 59 -1.15 7.47 19.78
C ASN A 59 0.18 7.54 19.01
N THR A 60 0.61 6.42 18.41
CA THR A 60 1.92 6.30 17.78
C THR A 60 1.86 6.23 16.25
N GLY A 61 0.69 5.94 15.68
CA GLY A 61 0.50 5.64 14.27
C GLY A 61 1.04 4.28 13.84
N ALA A 62 1.51 3.43 14.77
CA ALA A 62 2.02 2.10 14.44
C ALA A 62 0.88 1.20 13.95
N LEU A 63 1.11 0.49 12.85
CA LEU A 63 0.21 -0.52 12.32
C LEU A 63 0.76 -1.89 12.70
N THR A 64 -0.01 -2.70 13.42
CA THR A 64 0.42 -4.03 13.86
C THR A 64 -0.53 -5.10 13.35
N ILE A 65 0.00 -6.32 13.20
CA ILE A 65 -0.79 -7.50 12.88
C ILE A 65 -1.19 -8.17 14.19
N LYS A 66 -2.49 -8.27 14.44
CA LYS A 66 -3.04 -8.98 15.60
C LYS A 66 -2.73 -10.47 15.52
N ALA A 67 -2.52 -11.08 16.67
CA ALA A 67 -2.53 -12.54 16.80
C ALA A 67 -3.89 -13.06 16.31
N ASN A 68 -3.86 -14.01 15.37
CA ASN A 68 -5.02 -14.77 14.91
C ASN A 68 -4.73 -16.26 15.08
N ASP A 69 -5.77 -17.09 15.06
CA ASP A 69 -5.68 -18.55 15.09
C ASP A 69 -5.01 -19.20 13.85
N ASP A 70 -4.40 -18.39 12.97
CA ASP A 70 -3.64 -18.86 11.80
C ASP A 70 -2.14 -18.80 12.13
N ASP A 71 -1.61 -19.97 12.54
CA ASP A 71 -0.22 -20.19 13.00
C ASP A 71 0.86 -19.75 12.00
N ASN A 72 0.50 -19.40 10.76
CA ASN A 72 1.45 -19.05 9.70
C ASN A 72 1.80 -17.55 9.63
N ILE A 73 1.14 -16.68 10.40
CA ILE A 73 1.46 -15.25 10.41
C ILE A 73 2.20 -14.89 11.71
N PRO A 74 3.41 -14.29 11.62
CA PRO A 74 4.08 -13.75 12.80
C PRO A 74 3.20 -12.72 13.52
N PHE A 75 2.74 -13.05 14.72
CA PHE A 75 1.94 -12.15 15.56
C PHE A 75 2.79 -11.02 16.15
N ASP A 76 2.12 -9.93 16.55
CA ASP A 76 2.71 -8.76 17.21
C ASP A 76 3.88 -8.11 16.43
N ARG A 77 3.79 -8.15 15.10
CA ARG A 77 4.74 -7.47 14.20
C ARG A 77 4.19 -6.12 13.75
N GLU A 78 5.03 -5.09 13.81
CA GLU A 78 4.75 -3.80 13.18
C GLU A 78 4.92 -3.91 11.65
N VAL A 79 3.97 -3.35 10.92
CA VAL A 79 3.99 -3.20 9.47
C VAL A 79 4.72 -1.91 9.13
N SER A 80 5.87 -2.04 8.48
CA SER A 80 6.67 -0.88 8.03
C SER A 80 6.23 -0.34 6.66
N VAL A 81 5.79 -1.24 5.77
CA VAL A 81 5.38 -0.92 4.41
C VAL A 81 4.10 -1.68 4.07
N VAL A 82 3.14 -1.00 3.47
CA VAL A 82 1.95 -1.57 2.85
C VAL A 82 2.12 -1.50 1.34
N TYR A 83 2.32 -2.66 0.72
CA TYR A 83 2.46 -2.82 -0.72
C TYR A 83 1.14 -3.31 -1.31
N PHE A 84 0.47 -2.44 -2.07
CA PHE A 84 -0.80 -2.78 -2.71
C PHE A 84 -0.57 -3.55 -4.00
N ARG A 85 -1.22 -4.70 -4.09
CA ARG A 85 -1.44 -5.51 -5.30
C ARG A 85 -2.92 -5.76 -5.55
N ALA A 86 -3.77 -5.12 -4.77
CA ALA A 86 -5.22 -5.06 -4.85
C ALA A 86 -5.71 -3.71 -4.33
N GLY A 87 -7.02 -3.48 -4.36
CA GLY A 87 -7.64 -2.22 -3.97
C GLY A 87 -7.60 -1.17 -5.07
N TYR A 88 -7.45 -1.59 -6.33
CA TYR A 88 -7.43 -0.73 -7.53
C TYR A 88 -8.75 -0.76 -8.30
N ALA A 89 -9.57 -1.79 -8.08
CA ALA A 89 -10.87 -1.95 -8.71
C ALA A 89 -11.98 -2.02 -7.65
N PRO A 90 -13.21 -1.58 -7.96
CA PRO A 90 -14.36 -1.74 -7.06
C PRO A 90 -14.61 -3.20 -6.66
N THR A 91 -14.23 -4.17 -7.49
CA THR A 91 -14.33 -5.60 -7.18
C THR A 91 -13.45 -6.05 -6.02
N ASP A 92 -12.44 -5.26 -5.63
CA ASP A 92 -11.63 -5.49 -4.43
C ASP A 92 -12.33 -5.02 -3.15
N TYR A 93 -13.51 -4.40 -3.28
CA TYR A 93 -14.36 -3.87 -2.21
C TYR A 93 -15.78 -4.47 -2.32
N PRO A 94 -15.95 -5.78 -2.09
CA PRO A 94 -17.19 -6.49 -2.37
C PRO A 94 -18.41 -5.99 -1.58
N ASP A 95 -18.20 -5.43 -0.37
CA ASP A 95 -19.27 -4.94 0.50
C ASP A 95 -19.71 -3.49 0.16
N GLY A 96 -19.15 -2.87 -0.87
CA GLY A 96 -19.53 -1.52 -1.32
C GLY A 96 -18.98 -0.40 -0.44
N ASP A 97 -19.57 0.80 -0.53
CA ASP A 97 -19.01 2.06 -0.02
C ASP A 97 -18.84 2.10 1.52
N ASP A 98 -19.67 1.37 2.25
CA ASP A 98 -19.58 1.23 3.73
C ASP A 98 -18.95 -0.12 4.15
N GLY A 99 -18.30 -0.81 3.21
CA GLY A 99 -17.72 -2.13 3.39
C GLY A 99 -16.49 -2.16 4.30
N ILE A 100 -16.23 -3.33 4.87
CA ILE A 100 -15.10 -3.53 5.79
C ILE A 100 -13.73 -3.32 5.13
N GLU A 101 -13.65 -3.50 3.82
CA GLU A 101 -12.45 -3.27 3.02
C GLU A 101 -12.06 -1.79 2.98
N TRP A 102 -13.04 -0.88 3.00
CA TRP A 102 -12.76 0.56 3.11
C TRP A 102 -12.20 0.91 4.48
N MET A 103 -12.73 0.31 5.56
CA MET A 103 -12.18 0.50 6.91
C MET A 103 -10.73 -0.02 7.01
N ALA A 104 -10.43 -1.16 6.39
CA ALA A 104 -9.07 -1.68 6.31
C ALA A 104 -8.15 -0.73 5.54
N ARG A 105 -8.60 -0.22 4.38
CA ARG A 105 -7.85 0.73 3.56
C ARG A 105 -7.57 2.03 4.32
N GLU A 106 -8.58 2.55 5.02
CA GLU A 106 -8.44 3.76 5.84
C GLU A 106 -7.44 3.55 6.98
N THR A 107 -7.54 2.42 7.69
CA THR A 107 -6.64 2.07 8.80
C THR A 107 -5.19 2.03 8.33
N MET A 108 -4.93 1.40 7.19
CA MET A 108 -3.61 1.39 6.56
C MET A 108 -3.15 2.80 6.19
N GLU A 109 -3.99 3.61 5.55
CA GLU A 109 -3.62 4.95 5.10
C GLU A 109 -3.30 5.89 6.27
N ARG A 110 -4.08 5.82 7.36
CA ARG A 110 -3.90 6.61 8.60
C ARG A 110 -2.63 6.23 9.37
N SER A 111 -2.11 5.01 9.18
CA SER A 111 -0.89 4.57 9.85
C SER A 111 0.37 5.28 9.34
N ARG A 112 1.45 5.20 10.13
CA ARG A 112 2.79 5.65 9.75
C ARG A 112 3.49 4.71 8.77
N ALA A 113 2.95 3.52 8.51
CA ALA A 113 3.51 2.62 7.50
C ALA A 113 3.63 3.36 6.15
N THR A 114 4.69 3.05 5.40
CA THR A 114 4.85 3.60 4.05
C THR A 114 3.90 2.88 3.11
N LYS A 115 3.03 3.61 2.39
CA LYS A 115 2.10 3.01 1.44
C LYS A 115 2.70 3.03 0.03
N CYS A 116 2.57 1.93 -0.68
CA CYS A 116 3.01 1.78 -2.06
C CYS A 116 1.85 1.22 -2.92
N PRO A 117 1.07 2.10 -3.58
CA PRO A 117 1.05 3.55 -3.44
C PRO A 117 0.23 4.04 -2.24
N CYS A 118 0.53 5.25 -1.73
CA CYS A 118 -0.38 6.00 -0.88
C CYS A 118 -1.60 6.51 -1.68
N LEU A 119 -2.63 7.01 -0.98
CA LEU A 119 -3.86 7.48 -1.63
C LEU A 119 -3.60 8.59 -2.66
N GLY A 120 -2.69 9.52 -2.35
CA GLY A 120 -2.30 10.58 -3.30
C GLY A 120 -1.68 10.04 -4.58
N TYR A 121 -0.78 9.06 -4.48
CA TYR A 121 -0.16 8.41 -5.64
C TYR A 121 -1.18 7.58 -6.43
N HIS A 122 -2.11 6.91 -5.74
CA HIS A 122 -3.22 6.21 -6.38
C HIS A 122 -4.05 7.17 -7.24
N LEU A 123 -4.47 8.31 -6.68
CA LEU A 123 -5.27 9.31 -7.39
C LEU A 123 -4.49 9.97 -8.55
N ALA A 124 -3.20 10.21 -8.37
CA ALA A 124 -2.34 10.77 -9.42
C ALA A 124 -2.26 9.87 -10.67
N GLY A 125 -2.41 8.55 -10.51
CA GLY A 125 -2.43 7.58 -11.61
C GLY A 125 -3.73 7.54 -12.41
N THR A 126 -4.76 8.31 -12.03
CA THR A 126 -6.05 8.29 -12.72
C THR A 126 -5.97 8.92 -14.11
N LYS A 127 -6.82 8.43 -15.03
CA LYS A 127 -6.94 8.99 -16.39
C LYS A 127 -7.37 10.45 -16.40
N LYS A 128 -8.12 10.88 -15.38
CA LYS A 128 -8.49 12.28 -15.23
C LYS A 128 -7.28 13.16 -14.93
N VAL A 129 -6.40 12.74 -14.02
CA VAL A 129 -5.15 13.47 -13.74
C VAL A 129 -4.24 13.46 -14.97
N GLN A 130 -4.11 12.32 -15.67
CA GLN A 130 -3.37 12.24 -16.93
C GLN A 130 -3.86 13.29 -17.95
N GLN A 131 -5.18 13.41 -18.14
CA GLN A 131 -5.77 14.40 -19.05
C GLN A 131 -5.55 15.85 -18.59
N GLU A 132 -5.61 16.12 -17.29
CA GLU A 132 -5.37 17.47 -16.76
C GLU A 132 -3.90 17.89 -16.91
N LEU A 133 -2.94 16.99 -16.67
CA LEU A 133 -1.51 17.25 -16.86
C LEU A 133 -1.16 17.59 -18.31
N ALA A 134 -1.92 17.09 -19.29
CA ALA A 134 -1.73 17.41 -20.70
C ALA A 134 -2.09 18.86 -21.08
N ARG A 135 -2.88 19.56 -20.25
CA ARG A 135 -3.30 20.94 -20.54
C ARG A 135 -2.09 21.88 -20.58
N PRO A 136 -2.11 22.90 -21.46
CA PRO A 136 -1.05 23.91 -21.51
C PRO A 136 -0.86 24.59 -20.15
N GLY A 137 0.39 24.67 -19.68
CA GLY A 137 0.74 25.35 -18.43
C GLY A 137 0.43 24.58 -17.14
N VAL A 138 -0.15 23.38 -17.20
CA VAL A 138 -0.45 22.59 -15.98
C VAL A 138 0.76 21.78 -15.52
N LEU A 139 1.45 21.10 -16.43
CA LEU A 139 2.61 20.27 -16.10
C LEU A 139 3.74 21.12 -15.49
N GLU A 140 3.96 22.30 -16.04
CA GLU A 140 4.98 23.28 -15.64
C GLU A 140 4.85 23.71 -14.16
N ARG A 141 3.67 23.55 -13.55
CA ARG A 141 3.43 23.90 -12.14
C ARG A 141 4.12 22.96 -11.16
N PHE A 142 4.59 21.80 -11.61
CA PHE A 142 5.19 20.76 -10.79
C PHE A 142 6.72 20.68 -10.93
N PHE A 143 7.32 21.57 -11.71
CA PHE A 143 8.76 21.59 -12.00
C PHE A 143 9.33 23.00 -11.77
N PHE A 144 10.62 23.07 -11.45
CA PHE A 144 11.35 24.34 -11.40
C PHE A 144 11.70 24.82 -12.81
N PRO A 145 11.92 26.14 -13.03
CA PRO A 145 12.24 26.68 -14.36
C PRO A 145 13.45 26.02 -15.05
N GLU A 146 14.46 25.62 -14.29
CA GLU A 146 15.64 24.90 -14.76
C GLU A 146 15.35 23.47 -15.26
N GLU A 147 14.20 22.89 -14.91
CA GLU A 147 13.75 21.55 -15.31
C GLU A 147 12.90 21.57 -16.59
N GLN A 148 12.81 22.71 -17.29
CA GLN A 148 12.07 22.84 -18.55
C GLN A 148 12.40 21.74 -19.59
N PRO A 149 13.67 21.30 -19.77
CA PRO A 149 13.97 20.21 -20.70
C PRO A 149 13.26 18.88 -20.34
N LEU A 150 12.99 18.61 -19.06
CA LEU A 150 12.22 17.43 -18.63
C LEU A 150 10.74 17.58 -19.00
N VAL A 151 10.19 18.78 -18.81
CA VAL A 151 8.80 19.10 -19.19
C VAL A 151 8.61 18.92 -20.69
N ASP A 152 9.54 19.45 -21.50
CA ASP A 152 9.50 19.34 -22.95
C ASP A 152 9.53 17.87 -23.39
N GLY A 153 10.45 17.07 -22.82
CA GLY A 153 10.54 15.64 -23.10
C GLY A 153 9.30 14.84 -22.68
N MET A 154 8.66 15.21 -21.55
CA MET A 154 7.38 14.60 -21.16
C MET A 154 6.25 14.95 -22.14
N ARG A 155 6.21 16.18 -22.64
CA ARG A 155 5.19 16.63 -23.59
C ARG A 155 5.30 15.92 -24.95
N GLU A 156 6.49 15.47 -25.36
CA GLU A 156 6.64 14.64 -26.57
C GLU A 156 5.90 13.29 -26.49
N ALA A 157 5.66 12.79 -25.27
CA ALA A 157 4.92 11.55 -25.04
C ALA A 157 3.39 11.76 -24.90
N PHE A 158 2.92 13.01 -24.91
CA PHE A 158 1.48 13.30 -24.82
C PHE A 158 0.83 13.18 -26.20
N ALA A 159 -0.39 12.63 -26.24
CA ALA A 159 -1.19 12.45 -27.45
C ALA A 159 -2.28 13.51 -27.57
#